data_AF-A0A699TFM8-F1
#
_entry.id   AF-A0A699TFM8-F1
#
_cell.length_a   1.000
_cell.length_b   1.000
_cell.length_c   1.000
_cell.angle_alpha   90.00
_cell.angle_beta   90.00
_cell.angle_gamma   90.00
#
_symmetry.space_group_name_H-M   'P 1'
#
loop_
_entity.id
_entity.type
_entity.pdbx_description
1 polymer ?
#
loop_
_entity_poly.entity_id
_entity_poly.type
_entity_poly.pdbx_seq_one_letter_code
_entity_poly.pdbx_strand_id
1 'polypeptide(L)'
;RELKQIEADDQAIQTILLGLLEDIYAVVDSRETAQEIWLRVQQMMKGSEIGIQEKKANLFNEWERFTSNEGESIESYYHRFLNLMNDLKRNKHFPEKIASNLKILNNLQPE
;
A
#
# COMPACT_ATOMS: atom_id res chain seq x y z
N ARG A 1 -19.86 -4.91 -22.45
CA ARG A 1 -19.31 -4.72 -21.09
C ARG A 1 -17.88 -5.26 -21.03
N GLU A 2 -17.61 -6.41 -21.65
CA GLU A 2 -16.28 -7.05 -21.74
C GLU A 2 -15.24 -6.23 -22.53
N LEU A 3 -15.58 -5.67 -23.69
CA LEU A 3 -14.65 -4.85 -24.50
C LEU A 3 -14.09 -3.62 -23.76
N LYS A 4 -14.92 -2.97 -22.93
CA LYS A 4 -14.48 -1.80 -22.13
C LYS A 4 -13.57 -2.21 -20.97
N GLN A 5 -13.73 -3.44 -20.47
CA GLN A 5 -12.84 -3.99 -19.45
C GLN A 5 -11.49 -4.34 -20.09
N ILE A 6 -11.50 -4.95 -21.27
CA ILE A 6 -10.29 -5.28 -22.04
C ILE A 6 -9.49 -4.02 -22.36
N GLU A 7 -10.12 -2.93 -22.81
CA GLU A 7 -9.43 -1.66 -23.08
C GLU A 7 -8.85 -1.02 -21.80
N ALA A 8 -9.56 -1.12 -20.67
CA ALA A 8 -9.08 -0.61 -19.40
C ALA A 8 -7.90 -1.43 -18.86
N ASP A 9 -7.96 -2.75 -19.02
CA ASP A 9 -6.88 -3.67 -18.65
C ASP A 9 -5.65 -3.43 -19.54
N ASP A 10 -5.82 -3.25 -20.85
CA ASP A 10 -4.74 -2.91 -21.78
C ASP A 10 -4.10 -1.56 -21.47
N GLN A 11 -4.88 -0.55 -21.09
CA GLN A 11 -4.36 0.75 -20.66
C GLN A 11 -3.61 0.68 -19.33
N ALA A 12 -4.10 -0.10 -18.38
CA ALA A 12 -3.43 -0.33 -17.10
C ALA A 12 -2.09 -1.07 -17.31
N ILE A 13 -2.09 -2.09 -18.17
CA ILE A 13 -0.89 -2.83 -18.57
C ILE A 13 0.11 -1.89 -19.26
N GLN A 14 -0.33 -1.08 -20.22
CA GLN A 14 0.56 -0.09 -20.87
C GLN A 14 1.11 0.95 -19.90
N THR A 15 0.31 1.40 -18.94
CA THR A 15 0.75 2.38 -17.94
C THR A 15 1.80 1.80 -17.00
N ILE A 16 1.64 0.54 -16.58
CA ILE A 16 2.65 -0.20 -15.79
C ILE A 16 3.92 -0.40 -16.61
N LEU A 17 3.78 -0.77 -17.89
CA LEU A 17 4.91 -0.95 -18.80
C LEU A 17 5.69 0.36 -19.00
N LEU A 18 5.01 1.50 -19.22
CA LEU A 18 5.63 2.80 -19.49
C LEU A 18 6.44 3.36 -18.31
N GLY A 19 6.12 2.98 -17.07
CA GLY A 19 6.88 3.38 -15.88
C GLY A 19 8.13 2.55 -15.60
N LEU A 20 8.31 1.40 -16.27
CA LEU A 20 9.31 0.36 -15.96
C LEU A 20 10.18 -0.05 -17.17
N LEU A 21 10.06 0.67 -18.29
CA LEU A 21 10.12 0.09 -19.64
C LEU A 21 11.50 -0.38 -20.14
N GLU A 22 12.62 0.18 -19.68
CA GLU A 22 13.93 -0.18 -20.28
C GLU A 22 14.46 -1.55 -19.78
N ASP A 23 14.30 -1.83 -18.48
CA ASP A 23 14.79 -3.07 -17.87
C ASP A 23 13.85 -4.27 -18.08
N ILE A 24 12.54 -4.02 -18.28
CA ILE A 24 11.54 -5.09 -18.48
C ILE A 24 11.58 -5.62 -19.92
N TYR A 25 11.74 -4.77 -20.93
CA TYR A 25 11.77 -5.21 -22.33
C TYR A 25 12.93 -6.18 -22.62
N ALA A 26 14.11 -5.91 -22.03
CA ALA A 26 15.28 -6.76 -22.16
C ALA A 26 15.12 -8.15 -21.49
N VAL A 27 14.23 -8.24 -20.50
CA VAL A 27 13.98 -9.47 -19.73
C VAL A 27 12.83 -10.29 -20.32
N VAL A 28 11.79 -9.63 -20.86
CA VAL A 28 10.64 -10.30 -21.48
C VAL A 28 11.03 -10.99 -22.80
N ASP A 29 12.05 -10.50 -23.52
CA ASP A 29 12.53 -11.13 -24.76
C ASP A 29 13.19 -12.52 -24.53
N SER A 30 13.57 -12.84 -23.29
CA SER A 30 14.14 -14.14 -22.92
C SER A 30 13.10 -15.14 -22.42
N ARG A 31 12.00 -15.36 -23.15
CA ARG A 31 11.05 -16.50 -22.99
C ARG A 31 10.75 -16.99 -21.56
N GLU A 32 10.48 -16.07 -20.62
CA GLU A 32 10.01 -16.42 -19.26
C GLU A 32 8.49 -16.59 -19.25
N THR A 33 7.99 -17.54 -18.46
CA THR A 33 6.55 -17.81 -18.31
C THR A 33 5.83 -16.62 -17.66
N ALA A 34 4.51 -16.50 -17.84
CA ALA A 34 3.72 -15.42 -17.24
C ALA A 34 3.88 -15.30 -15.71
N GLN A 35 4.16 -16.40 -15.03
CA GLN A 35 4.42 -16.43 -13.58
C GLN A 35 5.78 -15.83 -13.19
N GLU A 36 6.82 -16.08 -13.98
CA GLU A 36 8.16 -15.55 -13.76
C GLU A 36 8.20 -14.04 -14.03
N ILE A 37 7.55 -13.60 -15.11
CA ILE A 37 7.36 -12.18 -15.41
C ILE A 37 6.64 -11.48 -14.26
N TRP A 38 5.55 -12.06 -13.73
CA TRP A 38 4.83 -11.50 -12.60
C TRP A 38 5.69 -11.40 -11.33
N LEU A 39 6.41 -12.46 -10.97
CA LEU A 39 7.29 -12.48 -9.80
C LEU A 39 8.40 -11.41 -9.91
N ARG A 40 8.94 -11.23 -11.11
CA ARG A 40 10.01 -10.26 -11.38
C ARG A 40 9.51 -8.82 -11.34
N VAL A 41 8.31 -8.56 -11.87
CA VAL A 41 7.63 -7.27 -11.71
C VAL A 41 7.42 -6.95 -10.22
N GLN A 42 6.94 -7.91 -9.43
CA GLN A 42 6.78 -7.71 -7.97
C GLN A 42 8.11 -7.39 -7.27
N GLN A 43 9.20 -8.04 -7.65
CA GLN A 43 10.54 -7.77 -7.11
C GLN A 43 11.07 -6.40 -7.53
N MET A 44 10.87 -5.99 -8.78
CA MET A 44 11.27 -4.68 -9.29
C MET A 44 10.46 -3.56 -8.65
N MET A 45 9.17 -3.78 -8.40
CA MET A 45 8.33 -2.82 -7.66
C MET A 45 8.84 -2.63 -6.23
N LYS A 46 9.39 -3.67 -5.60
CA LYS A 46 9.91 -3.63 -4.23
C LYS A 46 11.14 -2.73 -4.12
N GLY A 47 10.94 -1.51 -3.62
CA GLY A 47 12.00 -0.51 -3.44
C GLY A 47 12.11 0.49 -4.59
N SER A 48 11.35 0.33 -5.67
CA SER A 48 11.12 1.38 -6.66
C SER A 48 10.35 2.55 -6.03
N GLU A 49 10.43 3.74 -6.62
CA GLU A 49 9.63 4.89 -6.16
C GLU A 49 8.14 4.55 -6.18
N ILE A 50 7.65 3.83 -7.20
CA ILE A 50 6.26 3.39 -7.31
C ILE A 50 5.87 2.49 -6.14
N GLY A 51 6.64 1.44 -5.85
CA GLY A 51 6.34 0.54 -4.72
C GLY A 51 6.51 1.20 -3.35
N ILE A 52 7.40 2.20 -3.24
CA ILE A 52 7.53 3.03 -2.04
C ILE A 52 6.27 3.89 -1.85
N GLN A 53 5.76 4.52 -2.92
CA GLN A 53 4.53 5.31 -2.87
C GLN A 53 3.29 4.46 -2.60
N GLU A 54 3.19 3.27 -3.21
CA GLU A 54 2.12 2.30 -2.94
C GLU A 54 2.11 1.89 -1.47
N LYS A 55 3.28 1.52 -0.91
CA LYS A 55 3.40 1.18 0.51
C LYS A 55 2.98 2.34 1.42
N LYS A 56 3.33 3.58 1.07
CA LYS A 56 2.92 4.78 1.81
C LYS A 56 1.40 4.97 1.76
N ALA A 57 0.80 4.84 0.57
CA ALA A 57 -0.65 4.97 0.39
C ALA A 57 -1.41 3.93 1.22
N ASN A 58 -0.94 2.68 1.22
CA ASN A 58 -1.56 1.61 2.01
C ASN A 58 -1.53 1.90 3.52
N LEU A 59 -0.38 2.32 4.06
CA LEU A 59 -0.27 2.70 5.48
C LEU A 59 -1.16 3.89 5.84
N PHE A 60 -1.31 4.86 4.93
CA PHE A 60 -2.21 5.99 5.16
C PHE A 60 -3.68 5.58 5.15
N ASN A 61 -4.08 4.68 4.24
CA ASN A 61 -5.43 4.12 4.20
C ASN A 61 -5.75 3.31 5.46
N GLU A 62 -4.78 2.52 5.96
CA GLU A 62 -4.90 1.82 7.23
C GLU A 62 -5.10 2.80 8.40
N TRP A 63 -4.33 3.88 8.44
CA TRP A 63 -4.49 4.94 9.44
C TRP A 63 -5.84 5.65 9.35
N GLU A 64 -6.31 5.95 8.14
CA GLU A 64 -7.62 6.57 7.94
C GLU A 64 -8.75 5.68 8.46
N ARG A 65 -8.65 4.37 8.26
CA ARG A 65 -9.65 3.39 8.69
C ARG A 65 -9.43 2.87 10.11
N PHE A 66 -8.33 3.24 10.77
CA PHE A 66 -7.99 2.75 12.09
C PHE A 66 -9.05 3.17 13.11
N THR A 67 -9.64 2.19 13.79
CA THR A 67 -10.65 2.37 14.82
C THR A 67 -10.62 1.19 15.80
N SER A 68 -11.29 1.32 16.95
CA SER A 68 -11.41 0.22 17.91
C SER A 68 -12.26 -0.91 17.34
N ASN A 69 -11.91 -2.16 17.65
CA ASN A 69 -12.80 -3.28 17.36
C ASN A 69 -13.78 -3.49 18.54
N GLU A 70 -14.91 -4.14 18.26
CA GLU A 70 -15.86 -4.50 19.30
C GLU A 70 -15.22 -5.44 20.34
N GLY A 71 -15.34 -5.09 21.63
CA GLY A 71 -14.76 -5.85 22.74
C GLY A 71 -13.22 -5.76 22.85
N GLU A 72 -12.57 -4.87 22.09
CA GLU A 72 -11.13 -4.60 22.20
C GLU A 72 -10.84 -3.81 23.49
N SER A 73 -9.91 -4.29 24.30
CA SER A 73 -9.46 -3.54 25.48
C SER A 73 -8.66 -2.30 25.08
N ILE A 74 -8.71 -1.26 25.92
CA ILE A 74 -7.91 -0.04 25.71
C ILE A 74 -6.41 -0.35 25.53
N GLU A 75 -5.88 -1.31 26.29
CA GLU A 75 -4.47 -1.73 26.17
C GLU A 75 -4.15 -2.32 24.79
N SER A 76 -5.02 -3.21 24.29
CA SER A 76 -4.86 -3.83 22.97
C SER A 76 -4.97 -2.80 21.84
N TYR A 77 -5.95 -1.90 21.94
CA TYR A 77 -6.12 -0.77 21.02
C TYR A 77 -4.86 0.11 20.97
N TYR A 78 -4.36 0.52 22.14
CA TYR A 78 -3.18 1.37 22.24
C TYR A 78 -1.93 0.69 21.69
N HIS A 79 -1.77 -0.62 21.93
CA HIS A 79 -0.65 -1.38 21.37
C HIS A 79 -0.69 -1.42 19.84
N ARG A 80 -1.84 -1.70 19.23
CA ARG A 80 -2.03 -1.65 17.76
C ARG A 80 -1.74 -0.26 17.20
N PHE A 81 -2.25 0.77 17.87
CA PHE A 81 -2.03 2.16 17.47
C PHE A 81 -0.54 2.50 17.47
N LEU A 82 0.20 2.12 18.51
CA LEU A 82 1.64 2.34 18.59
C LEU A 82 2.41 1.65 17.46
N ASN A 83 2.02 0.41 17.12
CA ASN A 83 2.64 -0.31 16.00
C ASN A 83 2.43 0.43 14.67
N LEU A 84 1.20 0.85 14.38
CA LEU A 84 0.88 1.63 13.19
C LEU A 84 1.66 2.96 13.13
N MET A 85 1.73 3.69 14.24
CA MET A 85 2.47 4.95 14.31
C MET A 85 3.99 4.74 14.13
N ASN A 86 4.54 3.63 14.63
CA ASN A 86 5.93 3.27 14.42
C ASN A 86 6.22 2.96 12.95
N ASP A 87 5.32 2.27 12.26
CA ASP A 87 5.46 1.98 10.82
C ASP A 87 5.36 3.25 9.98
N LEU A 88 4.40 4.14 10.27
CA LEU A 88 4.30 5.46 9.64
C LEU A 88 5.59 6.28 9.81
N LYS A 89 6.14 6.32 11.04
CA LYS A 89 7.41 7.01 11.34
C LYS A 89 8.60 6.44 10.58
N ARG A 90 8.71 5.11 10.50
CA ARG A 90 9.78 4.42 9.75
C ARG A 90 9.73 4.72 8.25
N ASN A 91 8.54 4.96 7.71
CA ASN A 91 8.34 5.31 6.30
C ASN A 91 8.38 6.83 6.03
N LYS A 92 8.83 7.64 7.00
CA LYS A 92 8.95 9.12 6.93
C LYS A 92 7.65 9.85 6.60
N HIS A 93 6.50 9.25 6.94
CA HIS A 93 5.17 9.84 6.74
C HIS A 93 4.45 9.83 8.08
N PHE A 94 4.44 10.97 8.76
CA PHE A 94 3.85 11.09 10.09
C PHE A 94 2.68 12.08 10.03
N PRO A 95 1.45 11.64 10.37
CA PRO A 95 0.35 12.57 10.64
C PRO A 95 0.76 13.52 11.75
N GLU A 96 0.36 14.80 11.71
CA GLU A 96 0.68 15.72 12.79
C GLU A 96 0.29 15.15 14.16
N LYS A 97 1.06 15.47 15.20
CA LYS A 97 0.81 14.97 16.57
C LYS A 97 -0.62 15.25 17.03
N ILE A 98 -1.20 16.38 16.59
CA ILE A 98 -2.59 16.76 16.87
C ILE A 98 -3.58 15.81 16.17
N ALA A 99 -3.36 15.49 14.89
CA ALA A 99 -4.21 14.55 14.14
C ALA A 99 -4.19 13.14 14.78
N SER A 100 -3.02 12.70 15.23
CA SER A 100 -2.87 11.42 15.93
C SER A 100 -3.65 11.40 17.26
N ASN A 101 -3.58 12.47 18.04
CA ASN A 101 -4.31 12.59 19.31
C ASN A 101 -5.83 12.62 19.10
N LEU A 102 -6.31 13.37 18.11
CA LEU A 102 -7.74 13.41 17.76
C LEU A 102 -8.27 12.05 17.31
N LYS A 103 -7.45 11.27 16.59
CA LYS A 103 -7.80 9.92 16.15
C LYS A 103 -8.05 8.97 17.32
N ILE A 104 -7.21 9.02 18.36
CA ILE A 104 -7.40 8.24 19.58
C ILE A 104 -8.70 8.62 20.26
N LEU A 105 -8.93 9.93 20.46
CA LEU A 105 -10.11 10.43 21.18
C LEU A 105 -11.44 10.11 20.48
N ASN A 106 -11.48 10.15 19.14
CA ASN A 106 -12.71 9.94 18.38
C ASN A 106 -13.10 8.47 18.20
N ASN A 107 -12.14 7.55 18.35
CA ASN A 107 -12.34 6.14 18.04
C ASN A 107 -12.33 5.22 19.28
N LEU A 108 -12.06 5.76 20.46
CA LEU A 108 -12.23 5.02 21.71
C LEU A 108 -13.73 4.91 22.02
N GLN A 109 -14.28 3.70 21.95
CA GLN A 109 -15.62 3.44 22.46
C GLN A 109 -15.58 3.31 23.99
N PRO A 110 -16.59 3.83 24.71
CA PRO A 110 -16.73 3.57 26.14
C PRO A 110 -17.00 2.09 26.35
N GLU A 111 -16.28 1.50 27.30
CA GLU A 111 -16.42 0.11 27.74
C GLU A 111 -17.74 -0.14 28.49
#